data_AF-A0AAJ0ZTA0-F1
#
_entry.id   AF-A0AAJ0ZTA0-F1
#
_cell.length_a   1.000
_cell.length_b   1.000
_cell.length_c   1.000
_cell.angle_alpha   90.00
_cell.angle_beta   90.00
_cell.angle_gamma   90.00
#
_symmetry.space_group_name_H-M   'P 1'
#
loop_
_entity.id
_entity.type
_entity.pdbx_description
1 polymer ?
#
loop_
_entity_poly.entity_id
_entity_poly.type
_entity_poly.pdbx_seq_one_letter_code
_entity_poly.pdbx_strand_id
1 'polypeptide(L)' 'MVGTGTPSLGKKNRITHIRCRRCGRHAYHIRKKHCANCGYPHARLRKFRWQWKQPLTKLRKK' A
#
# COMPACT_ATOMS: atom_id res chain seq x y z
N MET A 1 -16.80 24.25 12.88
CA MET A 1 -16.60 22.78 12.93
C MET A 1 -16.71 22.22 11.52
N VAL A 2 -15.69 21.55 10.99
CA VAL A 2 -15.87 20.76 9.75
C VAL A 2 -16.48 19.44 10.16
N GLY A 3 -17.70 19.16 9.70
CA GLY A 3 -18.43 17.94 10.04
C GLY A 3 -17.75 16.67 9.56
N THR A 4 -18.17 15.53 10.09
CA THR A 4 -17.81 14.21 9.58
C THR A 4 -18.46 13.96 8.21
N GLY A 5 -17.83 13.13 7.37
CA GLY A 5 -18.38 12.78 6.06
C GLY A 5 -17.96 13.75 4.95
N THR A 6 -18.92 14.18 4.12
CA THR A 6 -18.71 15.00 2.92
C THR A 6 -17.91 16.29 3.14
N PRO A 7 -18.17 17.12 4.18
CA PRO A 7 -17.40 18.37 4.37
C PRO A 7 -15.91 18.12 4.67
N SER A 8 -15.54 16.93 5.14
CA SER A 8 -14.15 16.54 5.40
C SER A 8 -13.43 15.94 4.19
N LEU A 9 -14.15 15.48 3.14
CA LEU A 9 -13.54 14.82 1.98
C LEU A 9 -12.70 15.77 1.12
N GLY A 10 -13.09 17.04 1.00
CA GLY A 10 -12.35 18.05 0.23
C GLY A 10 -10.92 18.30 0.73
N LYS A 11 -10.63 17.96 2.00
CA LYS A 11 -9.29 18.09 2.58
C LYS A 11 -8.37 16.89 2.30
N LYS A 12 -8.86 15.82 1.65
CA LYS A 12 -8.12 14.57 1.39
C LYS A 12 -7.31 14.63 0.09
N ASN A 13 -6.46 15.65 -0.07
CA ASN A 13 -5.64 15.85 -1.28
C ASN A 13 -4.21 15.27 -1.18
N ARG A 14 -3.79 14.79 -0.01
CA ARG A 14 -2.42 14.29 0.22
C ARG A 14 -2.31 12.81 -0.12
N ILE A 15 -1.35 12.48 -0.98
CA ILE A 15 -1.02 11.11 -1.36
C ILE A 15 -0.14 10.46 -0.27
N THR A 16 -0.57 9.31 0.27
CA THR A 16 0.15 8.57 1.32
C THR A 16 1.00 7.42 0.77
N HIS A 17 0.51 6.78 -0.29
CA HIS A 17 1.12 5.63 -0.94
C HIS A 17 1.51 5.96 -2.38
N ILE A 18 2.61 5.38 -2.86
CA ILE A 18 3.06 5.43 -4.26
C ILE A 18 3.39 4.02 -4.77
N ARG A 19 3.72 3.92 -6.05
CA ARG A 19 4.17 2.66 -6.66
C ARG A 19 5.49 2.18 -6.06
N CYS A 20 5.52 0.96 -5.57
CA CYS A 20 6.72 0.34 -5.02
C CYS A 20 7.66 -0.15 -6.13
N ARG A 21 8.95 0.21 -6.04
CA ARG A 21 9.99 -0.21 -6.99
C ARG A 21 10.18 -1.74 -7.10
N ARG A 22 9.97 -2.49 -6.00
CA ARG A 22 10.15 -3.95 -6.00
C ARG A 22 8.93 -4.71 -6.55
N CYS A 23 7.73 -4.37 -6.06
CA CYS A 23 6.52 -5.15 -6.37
C CYS A 23 5.57 -4.49 -7.37
N GLY A 24 5.82 -3.24 -7.78
CA GLY A 24 5.00 -2.52 -8.76
C GLY A 24 3.61 -2.11 -8.29
N ARG A 25 3.24 -2.38 -7.03
CA ARG A 25 1.94 -2.05 -6.42
C ARG A 25 1.96 -0.66 -5.82
N HIS A 26 0.81 0.02 -5.78
CA HIS A 26 0.63 1.32 -5.13
C HIS A 26 0.55 1.18 -3.60
N ALA A 27 1.62 0.67 -3.00
CA ALA A 27 1.67 0.24 -1.61
C ALA A 27 2.92 0.73 -0.87
N TYR A 28 3.76 1.55 -1.50
CA TYR A 28 4.92 2.14 -0.85
C TYR A 28 4.52 3.40 -0.09
N HIS A 29 4.68 3.41 1.22
CA HIS A 29 4.33 4.54 2.06
C HIS A 29 5.46 5.59 2.02
N ILE A 30 5.14 6.82 1.60
CA ILE A 30 6.15 7.88 1.40
C ILE A 30 6.82 8.26 2.71
N ARG A 31 6.03 8.64 3.73
CA ARG A 31 6.56 9.11 5.02
C ARG A 31 7.31 8.02 5.80
N LYS A 32 6.75 6.80 5.86
CA LYS A 32 7.33 5.68 6.60
C LYS A 32 8.36 4.88 5.80
N LYS A 33 8.64 5.28 4.56
CA LYS A 33 9.61 4.66 3.63
C LYS A 33 9.54 3.12 3.51
N HIS A 34 8.37 2.52 3.68
CA HIS A 34 8.20 1.05 3.62
C HIS A 34 7.02 0.65 2.73
N CYS A 35 7.10 -0.53 2.12
CA CYS A 35 6.02 -1.11 1.35
C CYS A 35 5.12 -1.98 2.23
N ALA A 36 3.83 -1.62 2.33
CA ALA A 36 2.84 -2.39 3.06
C ALA A 36 2.66 -3.81 2.48
N ASN A 37 2.93 -3.99 1.19
CA ASN A 37 2.72 -5.27 0.54
C ASN A 37 3.94 -6.19 0.58
N CYS A 38 5.09 -5.74 0.06
CA CYS A 38 6.26 -6.60 -0.10
C CYS A 38 7.31 -6.43 1.00
N GLY A 39 7.16 -5.43 1.88
CA GLY A 39 8.14 -5.14 2.93
C GLY A 39 9.39 -4.39 2.47
N TYR A 40 9.51 -3.99 1.19
CA TYR A 40 10.62 -3.13 0.73
C TYR A 40 10.78 -1.92 1.67
N PRO A 41 11.99 -1.60 2.19
CA PRO A 41 13.32 -2.03 1.74
C PRO A 41 13.86 -3.36 2.29
N HIS A 42 13.20 -4.02 3.25
CA HIS A 42 13.71 -5.27 3.84
C HIS A 42 14.06 -6.32 2.78
N ALA A 43 15.10 -7.11 3.00
CA ALA A 43 15.51 -8.15 2.04
C ALA A 43 14.44 -9.23 1.86
N ARG A 44 13.82 -9.66 2.96
CA ARG A 44 12.76 -10.68 2.95
C ARG A 44 11.43 -10.10 2.46
N LEU A 45 10.72 -10.90 1.66
CA LEU A 45 9.35 -10.57 1.25
C LEU A 45 8.40 -10.74 2.43
N ARG A 46 7.63 -9.69 2.72
CA ARG A 46 6.55 -9.74 3.71
C ARG A 46 5.49 -10.77 3.28
N LYS A 47 5.26 -11.77 4.13
CA LYS A 47 4.21 -12.79 3.98
C LYS A 47 3.68 -13.10 5.38
N PHE A 48 2.39 -13.37 5.49
CA PHE A 48 1.75 -13.74 6.75
C PHE A 48 1.06 -15.09 6.63
N ARG A 49 1.08 -15.89 7.70
CA ARG A 49 0.42 -17.21 7.73
C ARG A 49 -1.09 -17.13 7.57
N TRP A 50 -1.71 -16.06 8.08
CA TRP A 50 -3.14 -15.81 7.95
C TRP A 50 -3.57 -15.30 6.56
N GLN A 51 -2.62 -14.93 5.68
CA GLN A 51 -2.91 -14.53 4.30
C GLN A 51 -3.02 -15.76 3.40
N TRP A 52 -4.18 -16.43 3.45
CA TRP A 52 -4.49 -17.58 2.59
C TRP A 52 -4.81 -17.17 1.15
N LYS A 53 -5.47 -16.02 0.94
CA LYS A 53 -5.69 -15.46 -0.39
C LYS A 53 -4.40 -14.86 -0.94
N GLN A 54 -3.90 -15.40 -2.04
CA GLN A 54 -2.80 -14.78 -2.76
C GLN A 54 -3.29 -13.47 -3.40
N PRO A 55 -2.53 -12.37 -3.26
CA PRO A 55 -2.89 -11.14 -3.95
C PRO A 55 -2.83 -11.38 -5.46
N LEU A 56 -3.94 -11.10 -6.16
CA LEU A 56 -4.24 -11.35 -7.59
C LEU A 56 -3.12 -11.03 -8.59
N THR A 57 -2.16 -10.19 -8.23
CA THR A 57 -1.02 -9.83 -9.08
C THR A 57 0.17 -10.79 -9.04
N LYS A 58 0.12 -11.90 -8.27
CA LYS A 58 1.01 -13.04 -8.56
C LYS A 58 0.56 -13.79 -9.83
N LEU A 59 -0.75 -13.79 -10.13
CA LEU A 59 -1.31 -14.45 -11.31
C LEU A 59 -1.04 -13.65 -12.60
N ARG A 60 -1.07 -12.31 -12.52
CA ARG A 60 -0.80 -11.38 -13.65
C ARG A 60 0.70 -11.24 -14.03
N LYS A 61 1.58 -12.01 -13.41
CA LYS A 61 3.02 -12.07 -13.72
C LYS A 61 3.41 -13.38 -14.43
N LYS A 62 2.43 -14.23 -14.76
CA LYS A 62 2.58 -15.30 -15.73
C LYS A 62 2.28 -14.75 -17.11
#